data_AF-A0A7C5K7Y1-F1
#
_entry.id   AF-A0A7C5K7Y1-F1
#
_cell.length_a   1.000
_cell.length_b   1.000
_cell.length_c   1.000
_cell.angle_alpha   90.00
_cell.angle_beta   90.00
_cell.angle_gamma   90.00
#
_symmetry.space_group_name_H-M   'P 1'
#
loop_
_entity.id
_entity.type
_entity.pdbx_description
1 polymer ?
#
loop_
_entity_poly.entity_id
_entity_poly.type
_entity_poly.pdbx_seq_one_letter_code
_entity_poly.pdbx_strand_id
1 'polypeptide(L)'
;MPKGKPWTREEEQQLKELVIRGLKTEDIAAKMGKSKDAVLKKIQRLGLKVVHPLNIGPTTSTELIIPKELPSIEEALKLLAAAMNALQTPNLSKAEIARLRSIIQAVKTYKELLADYINYRQIEARLIEMEQKYAELAAKAQQACATNR
;
A
#
# COMPACT_ATOMS: atom_id res chain seq x y z
N MET A 1 24.63 -11.84 15.50
CA MET A 1 24.78 -10.36 15.46
C MET A 1 25.42 -9.90 16.76
N PRO A 2 26.51 -9.11 16.74
CA PRO A 2 27.11 -8.61 17.97
C PRO A 2 26.12 -7.66 18.66
N LYS A 3 25.79 -7.96 19.92
CA LYS A 3 24.92 -7.12 20.75
C LYS A 3 25.67 -5.81 21.00
N GLY A 4 25.12 -4.69 20.53
CA GLY A 4 25.69 -3.37 20.76
C GLY A 4 25.84 -3.08 22.25
N LYS A 5 26.86 -2.29 22.61
CA LYS A 5 27.18 -1.95 24.00
C LYS A 5 25.92 -1.37 24.71
N PRO A 6 25.49 -1.95 25.85
CA PRO A 6 24.30 -1.50 26.55
C PRO A 6 24.49 -0.06 27.07
N TRP A 7 23.41 0.71 27.07
CA TRP A 7 23.41 2.08 27.61
C TRP A 7 23.39 2.03 29.14
N THR A 8 24.28 2.77 29.79
CA THR A 8 24.24 2.94 31.24
C THR A 8 23.28 4.07 31.63
N ARG A 9 22.82 4.09 32.89
CA ARG A 9 21.90 5.12 33.39
C ARG A 9 22.50 6.53 33.33
N GLU A 10 23.82 6.64 33.54
CA GLU A 10 24.58 7.89 33.43
C GLU A 10 24.61 8.41 31.99
N GLU A 11 24.84 7.53 31.02
CA GLU A 11 24.80 7.89 29.59
C GLU A 11 23.40 8.36 29.17
N GLU A 12 22.34 7.78 29.73
CA GLU A 12 20.97 8.24 29.46
C GLU A 12 20.67 9.62 30.05
N GLN A 13 21.16 9.92 31.25
CA GLN A 13 21.01 11.24 31.87
C GLN A 13 21.79 12.29 31.07
N GLN A 14 23.04 11.98 30.70
CA GLN A 14 23.86 12.87 29.88
C GLN A 14 23.22 13.12 28.52
N LEU A 15 22.63 12.10 27.88
CA LEU A 15 21.88 12.26 26.64
C LEU A 15 20.67 13.17 26.80
N LYS A 16 19.89 13.02 27.88
CA LYS A 16 18.75 13.90 28.18
C LYS A 16 19.18 15.35 28.33
N GLU A 17 20.24 15.61 29.09
CA GLU A 17 20.76 16.97 29.27
C GLU A 17 21.23 17.60 27.96
N LEU A 18 21.96 16.83 27.13
CA LEU A 18 22.48 17.33 25.86
C LEU A 18 21.36 17.61 24.85
N VAL A 19 20.28 16.80 24.85
CA VAL A 19 19.09 17.03 24.03
C VAL A 19 18.29 18.23 24.52
N ILE A 20 18.15 18.42 25.84
CA ILE A 20 17.51 19.62 26.42
C ILE A 20 18.30 20.89 26.08
N ARG A 21 19.63 20.81 26.05
CA ARG A 21 20.52 21.90 25.59
C ARG A 21 20.42 22.19 24.08
N GLY A 22 19.66 21.40 23.32
CA GLY A 22 19.43 21.62 21.89
C GLY A 22 20.64 21.33 21.00
N LEU A 23 21.62 20.55 21.48
CA LEU A 23 22.79 20.17 20.69
C LEU A 23 22.39 19.26 19.52
N LYS A 24 23.09 19.40 18.39
CA LYS A 24 22.87 18.53 17.23
C LYS A 24 23.30 17.11 17.56
N THR A 25 22.61 16.12 17.00
CA THR A 25 22.88 14.70 17.27
C THR A 25 24.29 14.26 16.87
N GLU A 26 24.91 14.95 15.91
CA GLU A 26 26.30 14.74 15.51
C GLU A 26 27.28 15.14 16.62
N ASP A 27 27.06 16.29 17.25
CA ASP A 27 27.88 16.78 18.36
C ASP A 27 27.71 15.89 19.60
N ILE A 28 26.48 15.41 19.84
CA ILE A 28 26.19 14.46 20.92
C ILE A 28 26.89 13.13 20.68
N ALA A 29 26.86 12.62 19.44
CA ALA A 29 27.54 11.39 19.05
C ALA A 29 29.06 11.48 19.25
N ALA A 30 29.67 12.59 18.81
CA ALA A 30 31.09 12.86 18.99
C ALA A 30 31.47 12.94 20.49
N LYS A 31 30.66 13.63 21.29
CA LYS A 31 30.91 13.82 22.73
C LYS A 31 30.74 12.54 23.56
N MET A 32 29.86 11.64 23.14
CA MET A 32 29.60 10.37 23.83
C MET A 32 30.38 9.17 23.25
N GLY A 33 31.14 9.36 22.17
CA GLY A 33 31.88 8.29 21.51
C GLY A 33 30.98 7.17 20.95
N LYS A 34 29.72 7.49 20.60
CA LYS A 34 28.73 6.54 20.06
C LYS A 34 28.37 6.92 18.63
N SER A 35 27.89 5.96 17.83
CA SER A 35 27.43 6.26 16.47
C SER A 35 26.20 7.17 16.50
N LYS A 36 26.09 8.07 15.51
CA LYS A 36 24.92 8.94 15.30
C LYS A 36 23.62 8.14 15.32
N ASP A 37 23.63 6.97 14.70
CA ASP A 37 22.47 6.09 14.59
C ASP A 37 22.07 5.45 15.94
N ALA A 38 23.04 5.13 16.80
CA ALA A 38 22.78 4.64 18.15
C ALA A 38 22.18 5.73 19.05
N VAL A 39 22.67 6.97 18.93
CA VAL A 39 22.13 8.14 19.63
C VAL A 39 20.70 8.41 19.17
N LEU A 40 20.44 8.43 17.85
CA LEU A 40 19.10 8.63 17.28
C LEU A 40 18.08 7.61 17.80
N LYS A 41 18.40 6.32 17.68
CA LYS A 41 17.51 5.23 18.14
C LYS A 41 17.27 5.32 19.64
N LYS A 42 18.27 5.75 20.43
CA LYS A 42 18.11 5.92 21.87
C LYS A 42 17.22 7.12 22.20
N ILE A 43 17.41 8.25 21.52
CA ILE A 43 16.55 9.42 21.71
C ILE A 43 15.09 9.11 21.35
N GLN A 44 14.85 8.41 20.23
CA GLN A 44 13.52 7.94 19.83
C GLN A 44 12.89 7.03 20.89
N ARG A 45 13.65 6.07 21.43
CA ARG A 45 13.18 5.18 22.52
C ARG A 45 12.88 5.93 23.82
N LEU A 46 13.60 7.03 24.09
CA LEU A 46 13.39 7.88 25.26
C LEU A 46 12.31 8.96 25.03
N GLY A 47 11.73 9.04 23.83
CA GLY A 47 10.65 9.97 23.49
C GLY A 47 11.06 11.46 23.49
N LEU A 48 12.36 11.78 23.43
CA LEU A 48 12.79 13.18 23.40
C LEU A 48 12.64 13.73 21.98
N LYS A 49 12.12 14.95 21.85
CA LYS A 49 11.92 15.62 20.56
C LYS A 49 13.28 16.01 19.96
N VAL A 50 13.73 15.26 18.95
CA VAL A 50 14.83 15.72 18.09
C VAL A 50 14.22 16.44 16.91
N VAL A 51 14.64 17.69 16.72
CA VAL A 51 14.40 18.43 15.48
C VAL A 51 15.32 17.84 14.42
N HIS A 52 14.94 16.68 13.87
CA HIS A 52 15.42 16.28 12.56
C HIS A 52 14.30 16.55 11.57
N PRO A 53 14.60 17.20 10.44
CA PRO A 53 13.73 17.06 9.29
C PRO A 53 13.76 15.58 8.95
N LEU A 54 12.71 14.87 9.37
CA LEU A 54 12.37 13.58 8.82
C LEU A 54 12.14 13.86 7.34
N ASN A 55 13.18 13.70 6.54
CA ASN A 55 13.03 13.63 5.10
C ASN A 55 12.41 12.25 4.78
N ILE A 56 11.20 12.05 5.29
CA ILE A 56 10.27 11.03 4.82
C ILE A 56 9.64 11.70 3.59
N GLY A 57 10.46 11.89 2.56
CA GLY A 57 9.91 12.09 1.24
C GLY A 57 9.03 10.86 0.93
N PRO A 58 7.88 11.04 0.26
CA PRO A 58 7.14 9.89 -0.24
C PRO A 58 8.12 9.00 -1.03
N THR A 59 8.21 7.72 -0.65
CA THR A 59 9.16 6.74 -1.25
C THR A 59 8.87 6.40 -2.70
N THR A 60 7.84 7.00 -3.29
CA THR A 60 7.43 6.78 -4.67
C THR A 60 7.40 8.11 -5.38
N SER A 61 8.46 8.40 -6.14
CA SER A 61 8.58 9.58 -7.00
C SER A 61 7.83 9.45 -8.33
N THR A 62 7.09 8.35 -8.53
CA THR A 62 6.42 8.05 -9.80
C THR A 62 4.94 8.31 -9.67
N GLU A 63 4.43 9.25 -10.46
CA GLU A 63 2.99 9.48 -10.63
C GLU A 63 2.34 8.22 -11.25
N LEU A 64 1.25 7.76 -10.63
CA LEU A 64 0.50 6.60 -11.12
C LEU A 64 -0.41 7.04 -12.26
N ILE A 65 -0.17 6.52 -13.46
CA ILE A 65 -1.03 6.75 -14.62
C ILE A 65 -2.24 5.82 -14.48
N ILE A 66 -3.42 6.39 -14.21
CA ILE A 66 -4.68 5.64 -14.12
C ILE A 66 -5.24 5.46 -15.54
N PRO A 67 -5.38 4.22 -16.04
CA PRO A 67 -5.93 4.00 -17.37
C PRO A 67 -7.44 4.31 -17.39
N LYS A 68 -7.92 4.85 -18.52
CA LYS A 68 -9.34 5.17 -18.71
C LYS A 68 -10.23 3.92 -18.71
N GLU A 69 -9.71 2.80 -19.17
CA GLU A 69 -10.40 1.52 -19.26
C GLU A 69 -9.54 0.42 -18.62
N LEU A 70 -10.22 -0.58 -18.05
CA LEU A 70 -9.56 -1.72 -17.44
C LEU A 70 -8.95 -2.61 -18.54
N PRO A 71 -7.73 -3.16 -18.34
CA PRO A 71 -7.12 -4.09 -19.31
C PRO A 71 -8.02 -5.30 -19.56
N SER A 72 -8.08 -5.77 -20.80
CA SER A 72 -8.82 -6.99 -21.12
C SER A 72 -8.19 -8.21 -20.42
N ILE A 73 -9.01 -9.22 -20.10
CA ILE A 73 -8.53 -10.51 -19.56
C ILE A 73 -7.45 -11.10 -20.48
N GLU A 74 -7.67 -11.00 -21.79
CA GLU A 74 -6.74 -11.54 -22.77
C GLU A 74 -5.39 -10.83 -22.73
N GLU A 75 -5.38 -9.51 -22.56
CA GLU A 75 -4.16 -8.71 -22.45
C GLU A 75 -3.39 -9.06 -21.16
N ALA A 76 -4.10 -9.21 -20.04
CA ALA A 76 -3.51 -9.66 -18.79
C ALA A 76 -2.89 -11.07 -18.91
N LEU A 77 -3.57 -12.00 -19.58
CA LEU A 77 -3.06 -13.35 -19.82
C LEU A 77 -1.86 -13.38 -20.77
N LYS A 78 -1.84 -12.53 -21.80
CA LYS A 78 -0.68 -12.34 -22.68
C LYS A 78 0.53 -11.84 -21.88
N LEU A 79 0.32 -10.88 -20.97
CA LEU A 79 1.36 -10.38 -20.07
C LEU A 79 1.90 -11.49 -19.14
N LEU A 80 1.01 -12.30 -18.57
CA LEU A 80 1.38 -13.45 -17.75
C LEU A 80 2.25 -14.43 -18.52
N ALA A 81 1.83 -14.80 -19.73
CA ALA A 81 2.59 -15.72 -20.59
C ALA A 81 3.98 -15.16 -20.92
N ALA A 82 4.07 -13.86 -21.25
CA ALA A 82 5.35 -13.20 -21.49
C ALA A 82 6.26 -13.23 -20.25
N ALA A 83 5.71 -12.98 -19.05
CA ALA A 83 6.47 -13.03 -17.81
C ALA A 83 6.97 -14.45 -17.47
N MET A 84 6.16 -15.47 -17.74
CA MET A 84 6.55 -16.87 -17.57
C MET A 84 7.66 -17.28 -18.54
N ASN A 85 7.56 -16.88 -19.81
CA ASN A 85 8.61 -17.13 -20.80
C ASN A 85 9.91 -16.42 -20.43
N ALA A 86 9.84 -15.17 -19.94
CA ALA A 86 11.01 -14.44 -19.48
C ALA A 86 11.71 -15.16 -18.32
N LEU A 87 10.96 -15.74 -17.38
CA LEU A 87 11.53 -16.52 -16.26
C LEU A 87 12.24 -17.82 -16.69
N GLN A 88 11.93 -18.38 -17.86
CA GLN A 88 12.59 -19.58 -18.37
C GLN A 88 13.99 -19.31 -18.92
N THR A 89 14.32 -18.05 -19.20
CA THR A 89 15.65 -17.69 -19.72
C THR A 89 16.72 -17.82 -18.63
N PRO A 90 17.89 -18.42 -18.92
CA PRO A 90 18.99 -18.45 -17.96
C PRO A 90 19.62 -17.05 -17.80
N ASN A 91 20.31 -16.81 -16.67
CA ASN A 91 21.04 -15.56 -16.34
C ASN A 91 20.19 -14.33 -15.94
N LEU A 92 19.00 -14.51 -15.35
CA LEU A 92 18.27 -13.39 -14.76
C LEU A 92 18.88 -12.91 -13.43
N SER A 93 18.88 -11.60 -13.23
CA SER A 93 19.21 -11.02 -11.92
C SER A 93 18.10 -11.28 -10.90
N LYS A 94 18.46 -11.28 -9.61
CA LYS A 94 17.48 -11.43 -8.51
C LYS A 94 16.38 -10.37 -8.53
N ALA A 95 16.70 -9.16 -8.99
CA ALA A 95 15.74 -8.06 -9.11
C ALA A 95 14.72 -8.31 -10.23
N GLU A 96 15.16 -8.85 -11.37
CA GLU A 96 14.27 -9.20 -12.48
C GLU A 96 13.34 -10.36 -12.12
N ILE A 97 13.87 -11.39 -11.46
CA ILE A 97 13.04 -12.51 -10.96
C ILE A 97 11.95 -11.98 -10.00
N ALA A 98 12.31 -11.05 -9.11
CA ALA A 98 11.35 -10.44 -8.19
C ALA A 98 10.27 -9.62 -8.92
N ARG A 99 10.65 -8.85 -9.95
CA ARG A 99 9.71 -8.09 -10.79
C ARG A 99 8.76 -9.02 -11.54
N LEU A 100 9.30 -10.03 -12.23
CA LEU A 100 8.50 -11.00 -13.00
C LEU A 100 7.53 -11.78 -12.10
N ARG A 101 7.98 -12.21 -10.92
CA ARG A 101 7.09 -12.83 -9.92
C ARG A 101 5.99 -11.89 -9.46
N SER A 102 6.30 -10.61 -9.25
CA SER A 102 5.31 -9.60 -8.85
C SER A 102 4.26 -9.38 -9.94
N ILE A 103 4.67 -9.36 -11.21
CA ILE A 103 3.75 -9.28 -12.37
C ILE A 103 2.83 -10.50 -12.41
N ILE A 104 3.38 -11.70 -12.27
CA ILE A 104 2.60 -12.96 -12.26
C ILE A 104 1.54 -12.93 -11.14
N GLN A 105 1.94 -12.54 -9.93
CA GLN A 105 1.03 -12.45 -8.80
C GLN A 105 -0.06 -11.40 -9.04
N ALA A 106 0.30 -10.23 -9.57
CA ALA A 106 -0.64 -9.16 -9.88
C ALA A 106 -1.70 -9.60 -10.90
N VAL A 107 -1.31 -10.31 -11.97
CA VAL A 107 -2.27 -10.82 -12.96
C VAL A 107 -3.23 -11.85 -12.36
N LYS A 108 -2.74 -12.73 -11.48
CA LYS A 108 -3.60 -13.69 -10.78
C LYS A 108 -4.66 -12.98 -9.95
N THR A 109 -4.24 -12.01 -9.13
CA THR A 109 -5.15 -11.19 -8.32
C THR A 109 -6.11 -10.38 -9.19
N TYR A 110 -5.65 -9.84 -10.32
CA TYR A 110 -6.51 -9.11 -11.27
C TYR A 110 -7.66 -9.98 -11.80
N LYS A 111 -7.39 -11.24 -12.16
CA LYS A 111 -8.41 -12.18 -12.65
C LYS A 111 -9.49 -12.44 -11.59
N GLU A 112 -9.09 -12.62 -10.33
CA GLU A 112 -10.01 -12.84 -9.21
C GLU A 112 -10.90 -11.60 -9.00
N LEU A 113 -10.30 -10.42 -8.90
CA LEU A 113 -11.04 -9.16 -8.71
C LEU A 113 -11.98 -8.83 -9.87
N LEU A 114 -11.58 -9.15 -11.11
CA LEU A 114 -12.42 -8.90 -12.26
C LEU A 114 -13.64 -9.82 -12.30
N ALA A 115 -13.50 -11.07 -11.88
CA ALA A 115 -14.64 -11.98 -11.76
C ALA A 115 -15.67 -11.44 -10.75
N ASP A 116 -15.20 -10.96 -9.60
CA ASP A 116 -16.06 -10.31 -8.62
C ASP A 116 -16.74 -9.07 -9.19
N TYR A 117 -16.00 -8.22 -9.91
CA TYR A 117 -16.55 -7.03 -10.57
C TYR A 117 -17.67 -7.37 -11.58
N ILE A 118 -17.45 -8.38 -12.42
CA ILE A 118 -18.47 -8.83 -13.39
C ILE A 118 -19.73 -9.31 -12.65
N ASN A 119 -19.57 -10.06 -11.56
CA ASN A 119 -20.70 -10.51 -10.74
C ASN A 119 -21.47 -9.32 -10.15
N TYR A 120 -20.77 -8.31 -9.61
CA TYR A 120 -21.41 -7.09 -9.09
C TYR A 120 -22.22 -6.37 -10.17
N ARG A 121 -21.66 -6.22 -11.38
CA ARG A 121 -22.37 -5.59 -12.51
C ARG A 121 -23.64 -6.34 -12.92
N GLN A 122 -23.61 -7.68 -12.88
CA GLN A 122 -24.79 -8.49 -13.15
C GLN A 122 -25.87 -8.32 -12.06
N ILE A 123 -25.47 -8.20 -10.80
CA ILE A 123 -26.39 -7.93 -9.69
C ILE A 123 -27.03 -6.54 -9.85
N GLU A 124 -26.24 -5.50 -10.14
CA GLU A 124 -26.75 -4.15 -10.41
C GLU A 124 -27.81 -4.14 -11.51
N ALA A 125 -27.53 -4.82 -12.63
CA ALA A 125 -28.48 -4.92 -13.75
C ALA A 125 -29.79 -5.59 -13.33
N ARG A 126 -29.72 -6.68 -12.56
CA ARG A 126 -30.91 -7.36 -12.03
C ARG A 126 -31.69 -6.49 -11.04
N LEU A 127 -31.01 -5.69 -10.23
CA LEU A 127 -31.66 -4.77 -9.30
C LEU A 127 -32.48 -3.72 -10.06
N ILE A 128 -31.89 -3.13 -11.11
CA ILE A 128 -32.58 -2.17 -11.98
C ILE A 128 -33.80 -2.80 -12.66
N GLU A 129 -33.65 -4.02 -13.20
CA GLU A 129 -34.77 -4.75 -13.80
C GLU A 129 -35.89 -5.02 -12.78
N MET A 130 -35.53 -5.35 -11.54
CA MET A 130 -36.48 -5.60 -10.47
C MET A 130 -37.23 -4.31 -10.08
N GLU A 131 -36.52 -3.18 -9.94
CA GLU A 131 -37.12 -1.88 -9.66
C GLU A 131 -38.13 -1.48 -10.74
N GLN A 132 -37.80 -1.72 -12.02
CA GLN A 132 -38.72 -1.48 -13.15
C GLN A 132 -39.98 -2.34 -13.04
N LYS A 133 -39.83 -3.65 -12.78
CA LYS A 133 -40.98 -4.55 -12.60
C LYS A 133 -41.87 -4.13 -11.43
N TYR A 134 -41.28 -3.72 -10.31
CA TYR A 134 -42.06 -3.21 -9.18
C TYR A 134 -42.80 -1.92 -9.51
N ALA A 135 -42.16 -0.98 -10.24
CA ALA A 135 -42.81 0.24 -10.68
C ALA A 135 -44.01 -0.04 -11.60
N GLU A 136 -43.87 -0.98 -12.54
CA GLU A 136 -44.96 -1.42 -13.41
C GLU A 136 -46.10 -2.08 -12.64
N LEU A 137 -45.79 -2.95 -11.68
CA LEU A 137 -46.80 -3.60 -10.83
C LEU A 137 -47.53 -2.58 -9.97
N ALA A 138 -46.81 -1.61 -9.40
CA ALA A 138 -47.40 -0.51 -8.64
C ALA A 138 -48.35 0.33 -9.53
N ALA A 139 -47.95 0.66 -10.75
CA ALA A 139 -48.79 1.38 -11.71
C ALA A 139 -50.04 0.58 -12.09
N LYS A 140 -49.91 -0.73 -12.35
CA LYS A 140 -51.04 -1.63 -12.64
C LYS A 140 -52.01 -1.74 -11.45
N ALA A 141 -51.48 -1.85 -10.23
CA ALA A 141 -52.30 -1.89 -9.01
C ALA A 141 -53.07 -0.58 -8.79
N GLN A 142 -52.45 0.57 -9.05
CA GLN A 142 -53.10 1.87 -8.98
C GLN A 142 -54.19 2.03 -10.06
N GLN A 143 -53.92 1.60 -11.28
CA GLN A 143 -54.91 1.61 -12.37
C GLN A 143 -56.10 0.68 -12.07
N ALA A 144 -55.86 -0.53 -11.58
CA ALA A 144 -56.92 -1.47 -11.20
C ALA A 144 -57.82 -0.92 -10.06
N CYS A 145 -57.25 -0.15 -9.14
CA CYS A 145 -58.00 0.51 -8.07
C CYS A 145 -58.83 1.71 -8.58
N ALA A 146 -58.36 2.41 -9.62
CA ALA A 146 -59.07 3.53 -10.24
C ALA A 146 -60.25 3.10 -11.14
N THR A 147 -60.19 1.93 -11.78
CA THR A 147 -61.24 1.44 -12.69
C THR A 147 -62.45 0.82 -11.96
N ASN A 148 -62.31 0.45 -10.68
CA ASN A 148 -63.34 -0.18 -9.86
C ASN A 148 -64.13 0.82 -8.97
N ARG A 149 -64.04 2.12 -9.25
CA ARG A 149 -64.70 3.20 -8.53
C ARG A 149 -65.59 4.00 -9.47
#